data_AF-A0A357XZZ0-F1
#
_entry.id   AF-A0A357XZZ0-F1
#
_cell.length_a   1.000
_cell.length_b   1.000
_cell.length_c   1.000
_cell.angle_alpha   90.00
_cell.angle_beta   90.00
_cell.angle_gamma   90.00
#
_symmetry.space_group_name_H-M   'P 1'
#
loop_
_entity.id
_entity.type
_entity.pdbx_description
1 polymer ?
#
loop_
_entity_poly.entity_id
_entity_poly.type
_entity_poly.pdbx_seq_one_letter_code
_entity_poly.pdbx_strand_id
1 'polypeptide(L)'
;MIATPSLSDCCRCGIGKLLKHENLSGKDVETLFHSILAESDAALSDEESALLSGMLVALAMKGETVGELVGAARGMRRHAKRIQVLGAPVVDIVGTGGDTLDTFNISTTA
;
A
#
# COMPACT_ATOMS: atom_id res chain seq x y z
N MET A 1 -18.49 21.23 -3.36
CA MET A 1 -17.38 20.40 -3.87
C MET A 1 -16.29 20.43 -2.81
N ILE A 2 -16.13 19.37 -2.03
CA ILE A 2 -14.99 19.25 -1.11
C ILE A 2 -13.87 18.65 -1.95
N ALA A 3 -12.79 19.40 -2.15
CA ALA A 3 -11.61 18.91 -2.87
C ALA A 3 -11.09 17.66 -2.15
N THR A 4 -10.82 16.59 -2.90
CA THR A 4 -10.04 15.46 -2.38
C THR A 4 -8.67 15.98 -1.93
N PRO A 5 -8.24 15.68 -0.69
CA PRO A 5 -6.95 16.16 -0.19
C PRO A 5 -5.81 15.64 -1.08
N SER A 6 -4.76 16.46 -1.25
CA SER A 6 -3.59 16.08 -2.04
C SER A 6 -2.85 14.91 -1.39
N LEU A 7 -2.01 14.20 -2.16
CA LEU A 7 -1.17 13.14 -1.63
C LEU A 7 -0.27 13.68 -0.50
N SER A 8 0.36 14.84 -0.72
CA SER A 8 1.19 15.52 0.28
C SER A 8 0.44 15.81 1.57
N ASP A 9 -0.81 16.30 1.51
CA ASP A 9 -1.62 16.56 2.71
C ASP A 9 -1.93 15.28 3.48
N CYS A 10 -2.30 14.21 2.75
CA CYS A 10 -2.57 12.90 3.35
C CYS A 10 -1.33 12.34 4.05
N CYS A 11 -0.15 12.41 3.40
CA CYS A 11 1.10 11.95 3.98
C CYS A 11 1.48 12.76 5.23
N ARG A 12 1.39 14.09 5.20
CA ARG A 12 1.70 14.95 6.37
C ARG A 12 0.80 14.63 7.56
N CYS A 13 -0.51 14.52 7.32
CA CYS A 13 -1.49 14.14 8.35
C CYS A 13 -1.20 12.73 8.90
N GLY A 14 -0.91 11.78 8.01
CA GLY A 14 -0.58 10.40 8.36
C GLY A 14 0.66 10.32 9.24
N ILE A 15 1.78 10.94 8.83
CA ILE A 15 3.02 10.99 9.61
C ILE A 15 2.76 11.52 11.02
N GLY A 16 2.00 12.62 11.15
CA GLY A 16 1.70 13.22 12.46
C GLY A 16 0.97 12.28 13.43
N LYS A 17 0.09 11.41 12.92
CA LYS A 17 -0.59 10.37 13.71
C LYS A 17 0.36 9.21 14.04
N LEU A 18 1.08 8.72 13.04
CA LEU A 18 1.98 7.57 13.17
C LEU A 18 3.10 7.83 14.19
N LEU A 19 3.67 9.04 14.20
CA LEU A 19 4.68 9.45 15.18
C LEU A 19 4.16 9.50 16.63
N LYS A 20 2.84 9.55 16.83
CA LYS A 20 2.19 9.46 18.14
C LYS A 20 1.72 8.04 18.48
N HIS A 21 2.12 7.05 17.68
CA HIS A 21 1.63 5.67 17.73
C HIS A 21 0.10 5.55 17.55
N GLU A 22 -0.52 6.51 16.86
CA GLU A 22 -1.94 6.44 16.51
C GLU A 22 -2.13 5.66 15.22
N ASN A 23 -3.18 4.84 15.17
CA ASN A 23 -3.52 4.07 13.98
C ASN A 23 -4.26 4.95 12.96
N LEU A 24 -3.97 4.72 11.69
CA LEU A 24 -4.74 5.26 10.60
C LEU A 24 -6.00 4.43 10.39
N SER A 25 -7.08 5.06 9.94
CA SER A 25 -8.26 4.28 9.58
C SER A 25 -7.98 3.52 8.27
N GLY A 26 -8.55 2.33 8.13
CA GLY A 26 -8.40 1.56 6.88
C GLY A 26 -8.89 2.34 5.65
N LYS A 27 -9.88 3.22 5.80
CA LYS A 27 -10.39 4.10 4.74
C LYS A 27 -9.38 5.18 4.33
N ASP A 28 -8.65 5.75 5.30
CA ASP A 28 -7.62 6.75 5.02
C ASP A 28 -6.46 6.11 4.25
N VAL A 29 -5.98 4.94 4.70
CA VAL A 29 -4.91 4.21 4.02
C VAL A 29 -5.36 3.78 2.62
N GLU A 30 -6.59 3.30 2.50
CA GLU A 30 -7.19 2.91 1.23
C GLU A 30 -7.27 4.08 0.23
N THR A 31 -7.56 5.29 0.71
CA THR A 31 -7.59 6.52 -0.09
C THR A 31 -6.17 6.94 -0.49
N LEU A 32 -5.22 6.89 0.45
CA LEU A 32 -3.81 7.17 0.19
C LEU A 32 -3.26 6.29 -0.94
N PHE A 33 -3.41 4.97 -0.83
CA PHE A 33 -2.93 4.03 -1.83
C PHE A 33 -3.68 4.16 -3.16
N HIS A 34 -4.94 4.61 -3.15
CA HIS A 34 -5.63 4.98 -4.38
C HIS A 34 -4.97 6.18 -5.05
N SER A 35 -4.65 7.25 -4.31
CA SER A 35 -3.98 8.45 -4.85
C SER A 35 -2.59 8.14 -5.39
N ILE A 36 -1.78 7.36 -4.67
CA ILE A 36 -0.43 6.94 -5.10
C ILE A 36 -0.47 6.25 -6.47
N LEU A 37 -1.49 5.40 -6.70
CA LEU A 37 -1.57 4.55 -7.89
C LEU A 37 -2.42 5.14 -9.02
N ALA A 38 -3.21 6.17 -8.75
CA ALA A 38 -4.04 6.83 -9.77
C ALA A 38 -3.19 7.66 -10.75
N GLU A 39 -2.00 8.08 -10.34
CA GLU A 39 -1.10 8.92 -11.14
C GLU A 39 -0.03 8.11 -11.87
N SER A 40 -0.34 6.87 -12.28
CA SER A 40 0.65 5.87 -12.73
C SER A 40 1.53 6.24 -13.94
N ASP A 41 1.22 7.32 -14.67
CA ASP A 41 2.03 7.84 -15.78
C ASP A 41 2.81 9.13 -15.43
N ALA A 42 2.61 9.69 -14.24
CA ALA A 42 3.34 10.87 -13.75
C ALA A 42 4.31 10.45 -12.64
N ALA A 43 5.56 10.93 -12.74
CA ALA A 43 6.50 10.78 -11.64
C ALA A 43 6.00 11.61 -10.45
N LEU A 44 6.02 11.02 -9.26
CA LEU A 44 5.84 11.76 -8.01
C LEU A 44 6.87 12.90 -7.94
N SER A 45 6.46 14.06 -7.44
CA SER A 45 7.40 15.12 -7.13
C SER A 45 8.41 14.67 -6.05
N ASP A 46 9.54 15.37 -5.95
CA ASP A 46 10.53 15.11 -4.90
C ASP A 46 9.91 15.23 -3.50
N GLU A 47 8.99 16.18 -3.32
CA GLU A 47 8.27 16.37 -2.05
C GLU A 47 7.36 15.17 -1.73
N GLU A 48 6.54 14.73 -2.69
CA GLU A 48 5.64 13.60 -2.51
C GLU A 48 6.40 12.31 -2.23
N SER A 49 7.50 12.09 -2.95
CA SER A 49 8.39 10.94 -2.75
C SER A 49 9.00 10.94 -1.34
N ALA A 50 9.47 12.09 -0.86
CA ALA A 50 10.02 12.23 0.48
C ALA A 50 8.95 12.02 1.56
N LEU A 51 7.76 12.60 1.40
CA LEU A 51 6.65 12.47 2.34
C LEU A 51 6.10 11.03 2.38
N LEU A 52 5.94 10.38 1.24
CA LEU A 52 5.53 8.99 1.17
C LEU A 52 6.56 8.08 1.85
N SER A 53 7.85 8.29 1.57
CA SER A 53 8.93 7.54 2.22
C SER A 53 8.88 7.71 3.75
N GLY A 54 8.77 8.95 4.23
CA GLY A 54 8.64 9.24 5.66
C GLY A 54 7.42 8.61 6.30
N MET A 55 6.29 8.59 5.59
CA MET A 55 5.06 7.93 6.04
C MET A 55 5.24 6.40 6.14
N LEU A 56 5.85 5.76 5.14
CA LEU A 56 6.08 4.32 5.13
C LEU A 56 7.05 3.91 6.26
N VAL A 57 8.11 4.69 6.48
CA VAL A 57 9.04 4.47 7.61
C VAL A 57 8.31 4.63 8.95
N ALA A 58 7.52 5.69 9.13
CA ALA A 58 6.76 5.90 10.36
C ALA A 58 5.73 4.79 10.61
N LEU A 59 5.10 4.28 9.55
CA LEU A 59 4.15 3.17 9.63
C LEU A 59 4.85 1.88 10.08
N ALA A 60 5.99 1.56 9.47
CA ALA A 60 6.81 0.40 9.85
C ALA A 60 7.34 0.50 11.29
N MET A 61 7.77 1.70 11.72
CA MET A 61 8.23 1.93 13.10
C MET A 61 7.11 1.82 14.13
N LYS A 62 5.89 2.27 13.81
CA LYS A 62 4.71 2.07 14.65
C LYS A 62 4.32 0.59 14.72
N GLY A 63 4.47 -0.12 13.61
CA GLY A 63 3.91 -1.45 13.36
C GLY A 63 2.51 -1.35 12.75
N GLU A 64 2.31 -1.98 11.59
CA GLU A 64 1.05 -1.97 10.86
C GLU A 64 -0.06 -2.72 11.61
N THR A 65 -1.27 -2.19 11.55
CA THR A 65 -2.48 -2.90 11.97
C THR A 65 -3.13 -3.62 10.79
N VAL A 66 -3.95 -4.63 11.10
CA VAL A 66 -4.76 -5.33 10.09
C VAL A 66 -5.63 -4.36 9.28
N GLY A 67 -6.22 -3.35 9.94
CA GLY A 67 -7.06 -2.36 9.28
C GLY A 67 -6.30 -1.52 8.25
N GLU A 68 -5.07 -1.13 8.58
CA GLU A 68 -4.18 -0.38 7.68
C GLU A 68 -3.75 -1.25 6.48
N LEU A 69 -3.33 -2.50 6.73
CA LEU A 69 -2.95 -3.44 5.67
C LEU A 69 -4.12 -3.76 4.71
N VAL A 70 -5.31 -4.00 5.25
CA VAL A 70 -6.52 -4.24 4.45
C VAL A 70 -6.87 -3.00 3.62
N GLY A 71 -6.72 -1.80 4.21
CA GLY A 71 -6.92 -0.54 3.50
C GLY A 71 -5.98 -0.39 2.31
N ALA A 72 -4.68 -0.58 2.55
CA ALA A 72 -3.66 -0.56 1.50
C ALA A 72 -3.97 -1.58 0.40
N ALA A 73 -4.25 -2.83 0.77
CA ALA A 73 -4.57 -3.89 -0.19
C ALA A 73 -5.81 -3.56 -1.05
N ARG A 74 -6.84 -2.94 -0.47
CA ARG A 74 -8.02 -2.49 -1.22
C ARG A 74 -7.70 -1.37 -2.20
N GLY A 75 -6.90 -0.39 -1.76
CA GLY A 75 -6.40 0.70 -2.62
C GLY A 75 -5.64 0.15 -3.82
N MET A 76 -4.68 -0.75 -3.57
CA MET A 76 -3.89 -1.40 -4.62
C MET A 76 -4.73 -2.24 -5.58
N ARG A 77 -5.63 -3.08 -5.06
CA ARG A 77 -6.48 -3.98 -5.86
C ARG A 77 -7.48 -3.27 -6.77
N ARG A 78 -7.78 -1.98 -6.55
CA ARG A 78 -8.62 -1.20 -7.46
C ARG A 78 -7.93 -0.82 -8.75
N HIS A 79 -6.62 -0.69 -8.71
CA HIS A 79 -5.79 -0.31 -9.86
C HIS A 79 -5.20 -1.53 -10.58
N ALA A 80 -5.30 -2.72 -9.98
CA ALA A 80 -4.91 -3.97 -10.62
C ALA A 80 -5.85 -4.35 -11.79
N LYS A 81 -5.27 -4.73 -12.93
CA LYS A 81 -6.03 -5.32 -14.05
C LYS A 81 -6.68 -6.62 -13.59
N ARG A 82 -7.99 -6.76 -13.82
CA ARG A 82 -8.76 -7.94 -13.42
C ARG A 82 -8.77 -8.98 -14.53
N ILE A 83 -8.30 -10.18 -14.21
CA ILE A 83 -8.41 -11.36 -15.07
C ILE A 83 -9.52 -12.23 -14.49
N GLN A 84 -10.57 -12.48 -15.27
CA GLN A 84 -11.67 -13.34 -14.88
C GLN A 84 -11.43 -14.73 -15.43
N VAL A 85 -11.34 -15.72 -14.53
CA VAL A 85 -11.18 -17.14 -14.89
C VAL A 85 -12.50 -17.84 -14.59
N LEU A 86 -13.08 -18.52 -15.58
CA LEU A 86 -14.35 -19.25 -15.45
C LEU A 86 -14.08 -20.75 -15.39
N GLY A 87 -14.81 -21.48 -14.54
CA GLY A 87 -14.99 -22.94 -14.66
C GLY A 87 -14.10 -23.86 -13.81
N ALA A 88 -13.17 -23.34 -13.01
CA ALA A 88 -12.39 -24.16 -12.08
C ALA A 88 -12.01 -23.39 -10.80
N PRO A 89 -11.80 -24.07 -9.66
CA PRO A 89 -11.15 -23.47 -8.49
C PRO A 89 -9.75 -22.97 -8.86
N VAL A 90 -9.42 -21.74 -8.49
CA VAL A 90 -8.10 -21.14 -8.70
C VAL A 90 -7.37 -21.06 -7.36
N VAL A 91 -6.10 -21.44 -7.36
CA VAL A 91 -5.19 -21.30 -6.22
C VAL A 91 -4.07 -20.36 -6.62
N ASP A 92 -3.62 -19.53 -5.68
CA ASP A 92 -2.49 -18.63 -5.83
C ASP A 92 -1.49 -18.91 -4.70
N ILE A 93 -0.20 -19.00 -5.05
CA ILE A 93 0.90 -19.26 -4.12
C ILE A 93 1.75 -17.99 -4.05
N VAL A 94 1.73 -17.32 -2.90
CA VAL A 94 2.41 -16.03 -2.71
C VAL A 94 3.19 -15.98 -1.40
N GLY A 95 4.21 -15.13 -1.34
CA GLY A 95 5.00 -14.87 -0.14
C GLY A 95 5.54 -13.45 -0.15
N THR A 96 5.76 -12.88 1.03
CA THR A 96 6.41 -11.57 1.19
C THR A 96 7.91 -11.62 0.89
N GLY A 97 8.49 -12.82 0.81
CA GLY A 97 9.94 -13.03 0.76
C GLY A 97 10.62 -12.78 2.11
N GLY A 98 11.96 -12.87 2.13
CA GLY A 98 12.78 -12.45 3.27
C GLY A 98 13.43 -13.56 4.09
N ASP A 99 13.48 -14.80 3.60
CA ASP A 99 14.22 -15.88 4.27
C ASP A 99 15.75 -15.73 4.14
N THR A 100 16.24 -14.91 3.20
CA THR A 100 17.67 -14.69 2.89
C THR A 100 18.43 -15.97 2.57
N LEU A 101 17.71 -17.03 2.18
CA LEU A 101 18.28 -18.36 1.98
C LEU A 101 18.78 -18.59 0.55
N ASP A 102 18.75 -17.57 -0.32
CA ASP A 102 19.09 -17.63 -1.76
C ASP A 102 18.52 -18.88 -2.45
N THR A 103 17.33 -19.31 -2.03
CA THR A 103 16.67 -20.44 -2.66
C THR A 103 16.26 -20.04 -4.06
N PHE A 104 16.32 -20.99 -5.00
CA PHE A 104 15.64 -20.83 -6.28
C PHE A 104 14.13 -20.61 -6.05
N ASN A 105 13.39 -20.15 -7.05
CA ASN A 105 11.94 -19.89 -6.92
C ASN A 105 11.13 -21.18 -6.71
N ILE A 106 11.15 -21.72 -5.48
CA ILE A 106 10.52 -23.00 -5.12
C ILE A 106 9.02 -22.98 -5.43
N SER A 107 8.35 -21.85 -5.19
CA SER A 107 6.92 -21.65 -5.51
C SER A 107 6.59 -21.78 -7.00
N THR A 108 7.58 -21.70 -7.90
CA THR A 108 7.41 -21.95 -9.34
C THR A 108 7.46 -23.44 -9.69
N THR A 109 8.09 -24.26 -8.85
CA THR A 109 8.20 -25.72 -9.08
C THR A 109 7.08 -26.53 -8.44
N ALA A 110 6.27 -25.89 -7.59
CA ALA A 110 5.18 -26.51 -6.82
C ALA A 110 3.93 -26.79 -7.67
#